data_AF-A0AAD3CK53-F1
#
_entry.id   AF-A0AAD3CK53-F1
#
_cell.length_a   1.000
_cell.length_b   1.000
_cell.length_c   1.000
_cell.angle_alpha   90.00
_cell.angle_beta   90.00
_cell.angle_gamma   90.00
#
_symmetry.space_group_name_H-M   'P 1'
#
loop_
_entity.id
_entity.type
_entity.pdbx_description
1 polymer ?
#
loop_
_entity_poly.entity_id
_entity_poly.type
_entity_poly.pdbx_seq_one_letter_code
_entity_poly.pdbx_strand_id
1 'polypeptide(L)'
;MDSKILHTFTSSFQGLNATNILDATSTKALSTFDPESTIKKFGILIFISGVFGTLAPKATAKNYFDKKMNESNIKITQRMSVPWLNVATHIFCLFEMHYTLNTAIAIFSATWMAIFLFSLLNNEADTIGPSRLLETYFLCQSSILFYSAVYDTPWFLDALKATSIITMVSMLPLIFTPQFGCKLWQVKQMDKYSPALGLIVGMNIFCLSGFHAALAWGVSPLDAFGYTVALFWGVFCNAKVYFFTKETKVLDLKKGPLLFWTALWTCVAAVVLLS
;
A
#
# COMPACT_ATOMS: atom_id res chain seq x y z
N MET A 1 -18.14 -17.57 -7.36
CA MET A 1 -16.91 -17.70 -6.56
C MET A 1 -17.31 -18.34 -5.25
N ASP A 2 -16.75 -19.51 -4.96
CA ASP A 2 -17.25 -20.47 -3.98
C ASP A 2 -17.24 -19.91 -2.55
N SER A 3 -18.36 -20.03 -1.82
CA SER A 3 -18.49 -19.56 -0.44
C SER A 3 -17.47 -20.19 0.50
N LYS A 4 -16.92 -21.35 0.11
CA LYS A 4 -15.84 -22.05 0.81
C LYS A 4 -14.55 -21.24 0.90
N ILE A 5 -14.13 -20.52 -0.14
CA ILE A 5 -12.86 -19.76 -0.10
C ILE A 5 -12.97 -18.58 0.89
N LEU A 6 -14.12 -17.89 0.89
CA LEU A 6 -14.39 -16.79 1.81
C LEU A 6 -14.51 -17.30 3.26
N HIS A 7 -15.14 -18.45 3.47
CA HIS A 7 -15.29 -19.06 4.79
C HIS A 7 -13.98 -19.61 5.34
N THR A 8 -13.12 -20.20 4.48
CA THR A 8 -11.77 -20.61 4.85
C THR A 8 -10.95 -19.39 5.25
N PHE A 9 -11.00 -18.30 4.47
CA PHE A 9 -10.34 -17.04 4.81
C PHE A 9 -10.78 -16.52 6.19
N THR A 10 -12.08 -16.39 6.45
CA THR A 10 -12.57 -15.92 7.77
C THR A 10 -12.22 -16.87 8.92
N SER A 11 -12.23 -18.19 8.70
CA SER A 11 -11.86 -19.17 9.73
C SER A 11 -10.37 -19.18 10.06
N SER A 12 -9.50 -18.91 9.09
CA SER A 12 -8.05 -18.80 9.31
C SER A 12 -7.68 -17.54 10.13
N PHE A 13 -8.53 -16.52 10.14
CA PHE A 13 -8.36 -15.30 10.96
C PHE A 13 -9.11 -15.33 12.29
N GLN A 14 -10.01 -16.29 12.53
CA GLN A 14 -10.66 -16.46 13.85
C GLN A 14 -9.68 -16.93 14.93
N GLY A 15 -8.52 -17.48 14.55
CA GLY A 15 -7.41 -17.77 15.48
C GLY A 15 -6.53 -16.56 15.82
N LEU A 16 -6.67 -15.44 15.10
CA LEU A 16 -6.01 -14.16 15.38
C LEU A 16 -6.99 -13.26 16.16
N ASN A 17 -7.44 -13.71 17.33
CA ASN A 17 -8.16 -12.83 18.23
C ASN A 17 -7.22 -11.71 18.70
N ALA A 18 -7.76 -10.50 18.87
CA ALA A 18 -7.00 -9.34 19.35
C ALA A 18 -6.19 -9.63 20.63
N THR A 19 -6.66 -10.58 21.45
CA THR A 19 -5.97 -11.10 22.63
C THR A 19 -4.66 -11.83 22.30
N ASN A 20 -4.61 -12.64 21.23
CA ASN A 20 -3.40 -13.33 20.79
C ASN A 20 -2.37 -12.36 20.19
N ILE A 21 -2.85 -11.27 19.59
CA ILE A 21 -2.01 -10.18 19.06
C ILE A 21 -1.43 -9.34 20.21
N LEU A 22 -2.18 -9.14 21.30
CA LEU A 22 -1.73 -8.44 22.50
C LEU A 22 -0.78 -9.30 23.35
N ASP A 23 -1.02 -10.60 23.49
CA ASP A 23 -0.11 -11.51 24.21
C ASP A 23 1.27 -11.65 23.52
N ALA A 24 1.30 -11.53 22.18
CA ALA A 24 2.52 -11.49 21.38
C ALA A 24 3.37 -10.21 21.58
N THR A 25 2.84 -9.18 22.26
CA THR A 25 3.59 -7.94 22.58
C THR A 25 4.28 -7.97 23.94
N SER A 26 4.20 -9.09 24.69
CA SER A 26 5.03 -9.27 25.88
C SER A 26 6.51 -9.46 25.48
N THR A 27 7.43 -8.81 26.18
CA THR A 27 8.88 -8.84 25.90
C THR A 27 9.50 -10.25 25.88
N LYS A 28 8.84 -11.22 26.53
CA LYS A 28 9.24 -12.64 26.53
C LYS A 28 8.77 -13.42 25.30
N ALA A 29 7.71 -12.98 24.62
CA ALA A 29 7.22 -13.55 23.38
C ALA A 29 7.94 -12.95 22.16
N LEU A 30 8.26 -11.65 22.19
CA LEU A 30 9.01 -10.97 21.12
C LEU A 30 10.39 -11.59 20.86
N SER A 31 11.11 -12.02 21.90
CA SER A 31 12.41 -12.70 21.75
C SER A 31 12.34 -14.10 21.12
N THR A 32 11.14 -14.62 20.81
CA THR A 32 10.93 -15.88 20.09
C THR A 32 10.50 -15.69 18.63
N PHE A 33 10.26 -14.46 18.19
CA PHE A 33 9.91 -14.16 16.81
C PHE A 33 11.14 -13.79 16.00
N ASP A 34 11.45 -14.60 14.98
CA ASP A 34 12.41 -14.24 13.95
C ASP A 34 11.82 -13.13 13.05
N PRO A 35 12.44 -11.94 12.99
CA PRO A 35 11.93 -10.82 12.19
C PRO A 35 11.83 -11.14 10.70
N GLU A 36 12.79 -11.90 10.17
CA GLU A 36 12.83 -12.23 8.75
C GLU A 36 11.70 -13.19 8.36
N SER A 37 11.52 -14.28 9.12
CA SER A 37 10.38 -15.19 8.97
C SER A 37 9.03 -14.48 9.10
N THR A 38 8.93 -13.52 10.02
CA THR A 38 7.71 -12.72 10.22
C THR A 38 7.41 -11.86 9.00
N ILE A 39 8.41 -11.16 8.45
CA ILE A 39 8.26 -10.37 7.23
C ILE A 39 7.89 -11.27 6.04
N LYS A 40 8.52 -12.44 5.88
CA LYS A 40 8.20 -13.39 4.79
C LYS A 40 6.73 -13.83 4.84
N LYS A 41 6.24 -14.24 6.01
CA LYS A 41 4.83 -14.62 6.22
C LYS A 41 3.88 -13.45 5.94
N PHE A 42 4.26 -12.26 6.39
CA PHE A 42 3.53 -11.04 6.11
C PHE A 42 3.48 -10.73 4.60
N GLY A 43 4.59 -10.89 3.89
CA GLY A 43 4.69 -10.74 2.44
C GLY A 43 3.74 -11.64 1.67
N ILE A 44 3.58 -12.91 2.08
CA ILE A 44 2.60 -13.84 1.50
C ILE A 44 1.17 -13.31 1.69
N LEU A 45 0.81 -12.86 2.89
CA LEU A 45 -0.52 -12.34 3.17
C LEU A 45 -0.83 -11.08 2.35
N ILE A 46 0.14 -10.17 2.25
CA ILE A 46 0.02 -8.95 1.46
C ILE A 46 -0.05 -9.27 -0.03
N PHE A 47 0.71 -10.26 -0.51
CA PHE A 47 0.63 -10.74 -1.90
C PHE A 47 -0.79 -11.21 -2.23
N ILE A 48 -1.34 -12.12 -1.42
CA ILE A 48 -2.70 -12.66 -1.62
C ILE A 48 -3.73 -11.52 -1.61
N SER A 49 -3.61 -10.59 -0.67
CA SER A 49 -4.52 -9.45 -0.53
C SER A 49 -4.41 -8.49 -1.72
N GLY A 50 -3.19 -8.26 -2.20
CA GLY A 50 -2.92 -7.47 -3.40
C GLY A 50 -3.51 -8.12 -4.66
N VAL A 51 -3.28 -9.42 -4.87
CA VAL A 51 -3.83 -10.18 -6.01
C VAL A 51 -5.35 -10.15 -5.98
N PHE A 52 -5.96 -10.43 -4.82
CA PHE A 52 -7.41 -10.40 -4.67
C PHE A 52 -7.98 -9.00 -4.93
N GLY A 53 -7.31 -7.98 -4.41
CA GLY A 53 -7.63 -6.58 -4.64
C GLY A 53 -7.60 -6.16 -6.11
N THR A 54 -6.59 -6.61 -6.85
CA THR A 54 -6.39 -6.28 -8.27
C THR A 54 -7.31 -7.09 -9.20
N LEU A 55 -7.58 -8.36 -8.90
CA LEU A 55 -8.39 -9.25 -9.75
C LEU A 55 -9.89 -9.18 -9.42
N ALA A 56 -10.25 -8.91 -8.16
CA ALA A 56 -11.63 -8.84 -7.69
C ALA A 56 -11.94 -7.49 -6.99
N PRO A 57 -11.69 -6.34 -7.63
CA PRO A 57 -11.82 -5.02 -6.98
C PRO A 57 -13.24 -4.75 -6.48
N LYS A 58 -14.28 -5.28 -7.14
CA LYS A 58 -15.67 -5.19 -6.69
C LYS A 58 -15.93 -5.97 -5.39
N ALA A 59 -15.28 -7.10 -5.19
CA ALA A 59 -15.39 -7.87 -3.95
C ALA A 59 -14.61 -7.17 -2.83
N THR A 60 -13.40 -6.70 -3.13
CA THR A 60 -12.56 -5.94 -2.20
C THR A 60 -13.24 -4.66 -1.73
N ALA A 61 -13.88 -3.93 -2.64
CA ALA A 61 -14.70 -2.75 -2.33
C ALA A 61 -15.78 -3.03 -1.26
N LYS A 62 -16.43 -4.20 -1.31
CA LYS A 62 -17.47 -4.59 -0.34
C LYS A 62 -16.95 -4.76 1.09
N ASN A 63 -15.65 -5.05 1.23
CA ASN A 63 -15.03 -5.13 2.55
C ASN A 63 -15.03 -3.76 3.22
N TYR A 64 -14.86 -2.67 2.45
CA TYR A 64 -14.74 -1.32 3.00
C TYR A 64 -16.05 -0.51 2.93
N PHE A 65 -17.00 -0.88 2.06
CA PHE A 65 -18.23 -0.12 1.81
C PHE A 65 -19.43 -1.07 1.58
N ASP A 66 -20.64 -0.68 2.02
CA ASP A 66 -21.84 -1.52 1.91
C ASP A 66 -22.63 -1.36 0.60
N LYS A 67 -22.12 -0.59 -0.37
CA LYS A 67 -22.89 -0.17 -1.55
C LYS A 67 -22.17 -0.38 -2.86
N LYS A 68 -22.96 -0.42 -3.95
CA LYS A 68 -22.47 -0.50 -5.32
C LYS A 68 -21.69 0.78 -5.64
N MET A 69 -20.42 0.63 -5.95
CA MET A 69 -19.54 1.71 -6.40
C MET A 69 -19.67 1.96 -7.89
N ASN A 70 -19.38 3.18 -8.32
CA ASN A 70 -19.18 3.51 -9.73
C ASN A 70 -17.85 2.92 -10.27
N GLU A 71 -17.64 3.00 -11.57
CA GLU A 71 -16.49 2.38 -12.24
C GLU A 71 -15.16 3.00 -11.83
N SER A 72 -15.11 4.33 -11.66
CA SER A 72 -13.92 5.01 -11.15
C SER A 72 -13.51 4.52 -9.77
N ASN A 73 -14.45 4.33 -8.86
CA ASN A 73 -14.17 3.84 -7.51
C ASN A 73 -13.72 2.37 -7.51
N ILE A 74 -14.28 1.54 -8.39
CA ILE A 74 -13.79 0.17 -8.60
C ILE A 74 -12.37 0.19 -9.15
N LYS A 75 -12.06 1.09 -10.07
CA LYS A 75 -10.71 1.27 -10.62
C LYS A 75 -9.73 1.76 -9.56
N ILE A 76 -10.12 2.74 -8.74
CA ILE A 76 -9.30 3.22 -7.62
C ILE A 76 -9.06 2.09 -6.62
N THR A 77 -10.09 1.29 -6.30
CA THR A 77 -9.94 0.10 -5.45
C THR A 77 -8.93 -0.89 -6.04
N GLN A 78 -9.00 -1.14 -7.35
CA GLN A 78 -8.01 -1.98 -8.05
C GLN A 78 -6.59 -1.41 -7.89
N ARG A 79 -6.44 -0.09 -8.06
CA ARG A 79 -5.14 0.60 -7.94
C ARG A 79 -4.63 0.68 -6.50
N MET A 80 -5.49 0.69 -5.49
CA MET A 80 -5.10 0.60 -4.07
C MET A 80 -4.40 -0.71 -3.74
N SER A 81 -4.70 -1.78 -4.49
CA SER A 81 -4.14 -3.11 -4.25
C SER A 81 -2.77 -3.30 -4.90
N VAL A 82 -2.39 -2.43 -5.83
CA VAL A 82 -1.09 -2.43 -6.50
C VAL A 82 0.04 -2.07 -5.54
N PRO A 83 -0.05 -1.02 -4.69
CA PRO A 83 0.90 -0.79 -3.60
C PRO A 83 1.11 -2.02 -2.71
N TRP A 84 0.06 -2.78 -2.40
CA TRP A 84 0.18 -4.01 -1.61
C TRP A 84 0.96 -5.09 -2.36
N LEU A 85 0.61 -5.37 -3.61
CA LEU A 85 1.40 -6.26 -4.47
C LEU A 85 2.87 -5.84 -4.50
N ASN A 86 3.12 -4.54 -4.60
CA ASN A 86 4.47 -4.00 -4.63
C ASN A 86 5.21 -4.19 -3.32
N VAL A 87 4.60 -3.99 -2.16
CA VAL A 87 5.24 -4.32 -0.88
C VAL A 87 5.60 -5.80 -0.83
N ALA A 88 4.69 -6.69 -1.24
CA ALA A 88 4.99 -8.10 -1.31
C ALA A 88 6.16 -8.40 -2.26
N THR A 89 6.22 -7.77 -3.43
CA THR A 89 7.35 -7.89 -4.37
C THR A 89 8.68 -7.51 -3.71
N HIS A 90 8.73 -6.42 -2.95
CA HIS A 90 9.96 -6.04 -2.22
C HIS A 90 10.32 -7.08 -1.17
N ILE A 91 9.34 -7.60 -0.44
CA ILE A 91 9.57 -8.64 0.56
C ILE A 91 10.17 -9.89 -0.10
N PHE A 92 9.56 -10.38 -1.18
CA PHE A 92 10.06 -11.54 -1.91
C PHE A 92 11.45 -11.28 -2.52
N CYS A 93 11.67 -10.13 -3.16
CA CYS A 93 12.95 -9.84 -3.79
C CYS A 93 14.07 -9.69 -2.75
N LEU A 94 13.86 -8.90 -1.71
CA LEU A 94 14.93 -8.53 -0.77
C LEU A 94 15.19 -9.58 0.31
N PHE A 95 14.16 -10.32 0.75
CA PHE A 95 14.28 -11.25 1.88
C PHE A 95 14.20 -12.72 1.48
N GLU A 96 13.45 -13.08 0.43
CA GLU A 96 13.34 -14.49 0.01
C GLU A 96 14.37 -14.85 -1.08
N MET A 97 14.47 -14.01 -2.12
CA MET A 97 15.36 -14.25 -3.26
C MET A 97 16.74 -13.59 -3.10
N HIS A 98 16.92 -12.76 -2.07
CA HIS A 98 18.13 -11.98 -1.80
C HIS A 98 18.65 -11.20 -3.02
N TYR A 99 17.73 -10.68 -3.84
CA TYR A 99 18.03 -9.82 -4.97
C TYR A 99 18.53 -8.45 -4.51
N THR A 100 19.28 -7.79 -5.39
CA THR A 100 19.76 -6.43 -5.17
C THR A 100 18.60 -5.44 -5.10
N LEU A 101 18.83 -4.29 -4.45
CA LEU A 101 17.87 -3.19 -4.42
C LEU A 101 17.46 -2.74 -5.82
N ASN A 102 18.41 -2.63 -6.76
CA ASN A 102 18.14 -2.31 -8.15
C ASN A 102 17.13 -3.29 -8.76
N THR A 103 17.34 -4.60 -8.59
CA THR A 103 16.44 -5.62 -9.14
C THR A 103 15.02 -5.49 -8.56
N ALA A 104 14.92 -5.30 -7.23
CA ALA A 104 13.64 -5.11 -6.56
C ALA A 104 12.90 -3.86 -7.09
N ILE A 105 13.60 -2.73 -7.23
CA ILE A 105 13.03 -1.47 -7.76
C ILE A 105 12.67 -1.60 -9.24
N ALA A 106 13.46 -2.30 -10.05
CA ALA A 106 13.14 -2.54 -11.47
C ALA A 106 11.82 -3.31 -11.62
N ILE A 107 11.65 -4.42 -10.90
CA ILE A 107 10.41 -5.24 -10.97
C ILE A 107 9.20 -4.41 -10.50
N PHE A 108 9.37 -3.65 -9.42
CA PHE A 108 8.37 -2.72 -8.91
C PHE A 108 7.96 -1.67 -9.95
N SER A 109 8.93 -0.96 -10.51
CA SER A 109 8.71 0.12 -11.45
C SER A 109 8.08 -0.38 -12.74
N ALA A 110 8.47 -1.55 -13.23
CA ALA A 110 7.86 -2.19 -14.39
C ALA A 110 6.35 -2.45 -14.18
N THR A 111 5.96 -2.87 -12.97
CA THR A 111 4.55 -3.14 -12.63
C THR A 111 3.72 -1.87 -12.73
N TRP A 112 4.20 -0.75 -12.16
CA TRP A 112 3.52 0.54 -12.28
C TRP A 112 3.50 1.07 -13.71
N MET A 113 4.61 0.97 -14.43
CA MET A 113 4.68 1.35 -15.84
C MET A 113 3.60 0.65 -16.66
N ALA A 114 3.47 -0.67 -16.51
CA ALA A 114 2.46 -1.44 -17.22
C ALA A 114 1.05 -0.92 -16.91
N ILE A 115 0.72 -0.71 -15.63
CA ILE A 115 -0.61 -0.24 -15.21
C ILE A 115 -0.96 1.12 -15.82
N PHE A 116 -0.05 2.10 -15.74
CA PHE A 116 -0.30 3.43 -16.28
C PHE A 116 -0.30 3.43 -17.81
N LEU A 117 0.58 2.64 -18.44
CA LEU A 117 0.60 2.51 -19.89
C LEU A 117 -0.69 1.88 -20.41
N PHE A 118 -1.17 0.79 -19.80
CA PHE A 118 -2.46 0.19 -20.16
C PHE A 118 -3.62 1.16 -19.97
N SER A 119 -3.62 1.93 -18.88
CA SER A 119 -4.66 2.94 -18.63
C SER A 119 -4.68 4.03 -19.70
N LEU A 120 -3.50 4.57 -20.04
CA LEU A 120 -3.35 5.60 -21.06
C LEU A 120 -3.71 5.09 -22.46
N LEU A 121 -3.31 3.87 -22.82
CA LEU A 121 -3.61 3.26 -24.11
C LEU A 121 -5.10 2.98 -24.30
N ASN A 122 -5.81 2.65 -23.20
CA ASN A 122 -7.25 2.40 -23.22
C ASN A 122 -8.08 3.68 -23.00
N ASN A 123 -7.46 4.87 -22.97
CA ASN A 123 -8.10 6.16 -22.66
C ASN A 123 -8.92 6.13 -21.35
N GLU A 124 -8.49 5.32 -20.39
CA GLU A 124 -9.15 5.23 -19.09
C GLU A 124 -9.04 6.58 -18.37
N ALA A 125 -7.88 7.25 -18.44
CA ALA A 125 -7.64 8.54 -17.78
C ALA A 125 -8.62 9.68 -18.18
N ASP A 126 -9.29 9.53 -19.33
CA ASP A 126 -10.28 10.48 -19.83
C ASP A 126 -11.71 10.15 -19.36
N THR A 127 -11.95 8.91 -18.90
CA THR A 127 -13.29 8.36 -18.65
C THR A 127 -13.48 7.82 -17.22
N ILE A 128 -12.47 7.15 -16.66
CA ILE A 128 -12.45 6.50 -15.33
C ILE A 128 -11.10 6.70 -14.62
N GLY A 129 -11.13 7.08 -13.34
CA GLY A 129 -9.90 7.25 -12.54
C GLY A 129 -9.23 8.64 -12.67
N PRO A 130 -7.92 8.77 -12.36
CA PRO A 130 -7.22 10.05 -12.32
C PRO A 130 -6.89 10.61 -13.71
N SER A 131 -6.47 11.89 -13.73
CA SER A 131 -6.16 12.60 -14.98
C SER A 131 -5.02 11.99 -15.79
N ARG A 132 -5.09 12.18 -17.11
CA ARG A 132 -4.02 11.80 -18.05
C ARG A 132 -2.66 12.39 -17.68
N LEU A 133 -2.64 13.64 -17.20
CA LEU A 133 -1.42 14.30 -16.74
C LEU A 133 -0.81 13.57 -15.54
N LEU A 134 -1.64 13.18 -14.57
CA LEU A 134 -1.18 12.46 -13.39
C LEU A 134 -0.65 11.07 -13.76
N GLU A 135 -1.33 10.34 -14.63
CA GLU A 135 -0.88 9.02 -15.06
C GLU A 135 0.41 9.08 -15.87
N THR A 136 0.54 10.09 -16.74
CA THR A 136 1.78 10.34 -17.48
C THR A 136 2.93 10.66 -16.51
N TYR A 137 2.66 11.47 -15.48
CA TYR A 137 3.65 11.79 -14.45
C TYR A 137 4.16 10.52 -13.73
N PHE A 138 3.25 9.66 -13.25
CA PHE A 138 3.66 8.42 -12.60
C PHE A 138 4.34 7.43 -13.56
N LEU A 139 3.91 7.38 -14.82
CA LEU A 139 4.58 6.60 -15.85
C LEU A 139 6.02 7.08 -16.06
N CYS A 140 6.25 8.39 -16.15
CA CYS A 140 7.59 8.97 -16.28
C CYS A 140 8.47 8.64 -15.07
N GLN A 141 7.96 8.84 -13.85
CA GLN A 141 8.71 8.50 -12.63
C GLN A 141 9.09 7.01 -12.60
N SER A 142 8.12 6.14 -12.88
CA SER A 142 8.36 4.70 -12.89
C SER A 142 9.35 4.31 -13.99
N SER A 143 9.28 4.95 -15.16
CA SER A 143 10.21 4.69 -16.27
C SER A 143 11.65 5.11 -15.95
N ILE A 144 11.83 6.25 -15.28
CA ILE A 144 13.15 6.72 -14.84
C ILE A 144 13.76 5.72 -13.87
N LEU A 145 12.99 5.27 -12.87
CA LEU A 145 13.46 4.29 -11.89
C LEU A 145 13.73 2.92 -12.50
N PHE A 146 12.87 2.47 -13.42
CA PHE A 146 13.07 1.21 -14.13
C PHE A 146 14.37 1.23 -14.92
N TYR A 147 14.55 2.27 -15.75
CA TYR A 147 15.76 2.44 -16.55
C TYR A 147 17.01 2.50 -15.68
N SER A 148 17.01 3.36 -14.66
CA SER A 148 18.18 3.57 -13.82
C SER A 148 18.56 2.33 -13.02
N ALA A 149 17.57 1.53 -12.59
CA ALA A 149 17.78 0.27 -11.90
C ALA A 149 18.29 -0.83 -12.82
N VAL A 150 17.68 -1.02 -14.00
CA VAL A 150 18.06 -2.08 -14.96
C VAL A 150 19.46 -1.88 -15.51
N TYR A 151 19.83 -0.63 -15.79
CA TYR A 151 21.15 -0.29 -16.34
C TYR A 151 22.19 0.08 -15.28
N ASP A 152 21.85 -0.10 -13.99
CA ASP A 152 22.72 0.21 -12.85
C ASP A 152 23.42 1.58 -12.97
N THR A 153 22.62 2.59 -13.29
CA THR A 153 23.17 3.93 -13.56
C THR A 153 23.75 4.54 -12.28
N PRO A 154 24.81 5.37 -12.37
CA PRO A 154 25.42 6.00 -11.19
C PRO A 154 24.47 6.87 -10.36
N TRP A 155 23.40 7.36 -10.99
CA TRP A 155 22.40 8.25 -10.38
C TRP A 155 21.14 7.50 -9.90
N PHE A 156 21.11 6.16 -9.91
CA PHE A 156 19.96 5.35 -9.50
C PHE A 156 19.43 5.72 -8.11
N LEU A 157 20.32 5.75 -7.10
CA LEU A 157 19.91 6.06 -5.73
C LEU A 157 19.38 7.48 -5.59
N ASP A 158 19.94 8.45 -6.32
CA ASP A 158 19.47 9.83 -6.28
C ASP A 158 18.12 9.99 -6.97
N ALA A 159 17.90 9.28 -8.09
CA ALA A 159 16.58 9.19 -8.69
C ALA A 159 15.57 8.56 -7.73
N LEU A 160 15.92 7.46 -7.05
CA LEU A 160 15.05 6.79 -6.09
C LEU A 160 14.68 7.72 -4.92
N LYS A 161 15.64 8.45 -4.36
CA LYS A 161 15.38 9.47 -3.32
C LYS A 161 14.42 10.54 -3.82
N ALA A 162 14.72 11.13 -4.99
CA ALA A 162 13.94 12.24 -5.54
C ALA A 162 12.50 11.82 -5.86
N THR A 163 12.30 10.70 -6.54
CA THR A 163 10.95 10.19 -6.84
C THR A 163 10.20 9.88 -5.55
N SER A 164 10.85 9.23 -4.59
CA SER A 164 10.22 8.87 -3.31
C SER A 164 9.75 10.10 -2.55
N ILE A 165 10.60 11.14 -2.40
CA ILE A 165 10.20 12.38 -1.72
C ILE A 165 9.04 13.05 -2.45
N ILE A 166 9.13 13.20 -3.78
CA ILE A 166 8.09 13.92 -4.53
C ILE A 166 6.76 13.15 -4.48
N THR A 167 6.79 11.83 -4.66
CA THR A 167 5.61 10.98 -4.54
C THR A 167 5.01 11.08 -3.14
N MET A 168 5.84 11.02 -2.10
CA MET A 168 5.42 11.16 -0.71
C MET A 168 4.71 12.50 -0.46
N VAL A 169 5.31 13.63 -0.87
CA VAL A 169 4.70 14.96 -0.76
C VAL A 169 3.38 15.06 -1.55
N SER A 170 3.33 14.46 -2.74
CA SER A 170 2.15 14.47 -3.61
C SER A 170 0.95 13.70 -3.03
N MET A 171 1.18 12.79 -2.06
CA MET A 171 0.12 12.06 -1.36
C MET A 171 -0.49 12.84 -0.19
N LEU A 172 0.17 13.88 0.32
CA LEU A 172 -0.30 14.64 1.48
C LEU A 172 -1.72 15.22 1.31
N PRO A 173 -2.10 15.79 0.14
CA PRO A 173 -3.47 16.25 -0.07
C PRO A 173 -4.51 15.12 0.03
N LEU A 174 -4.18 13.91 -0.41
CA LEU A 174 -5.10 12.77 -0.27
C LEU A 174 -5.25 12.30 1.18
N ILE A 175 -4.22 12.49 2.02
CA ILE A 175 -4.24 12.08 3.42
C ILE A 175 -4.96 13.11 4.31
N PHE A 176 -4.64 14.39 4.12
CA PHE A 176 -5.11 15.45 5.00
C PHE A 176 -6.39 16.12 4.52
N THR A 177 -6.61 16.20 3.21
CA THR A 177 -7.79 16.83 2.61
C THR A 177 -8.29 16.00 1.41
N PRO A 178 -8.78 14.75 1.63
CA PRO A 178 -8.96 13.77 0.55
C PRO A 178 -9.86 14.24 -0.58
N GLN A 179 -10.89 15.04 -0.28
CA GLN A 179 -11.77 15.68 -1.26
C GLN A 179 -11.00 16.62 -2.21
N PHE A 180 -10.11 17.43 -1.64
CA PHE A 180 -9.25 18.33 -2.41
C PHE A 180 -8.20 17.54 -3.18
N GLY A 181 -7.58 16.53 -2.58
CA GLY A 181 -6.64 15.64 -3.26
C GLY A 181 -7.25 14.96 -4.51
N CYS A 182 -8.47 14.41 -4.39
CA CYS A 182 -9.16 13.81 -5.54
C CYS A 182 -9.48 14.83 -6.64
N LYS A 183 -9.77 16.08 -6.28
CA LYS A 183 -9.95 17.18 -7.24
C LYS A 183 -8.64 17.58 -7.93
N LEU A 184 -7.53 17.68 -7.19
CA LEU A 184 -6.20 17.93 -7.77
C LEU A 184 -5.81 16.85 -8.78
N TRP A 185 -6.17 15.60 -8.47
CA TRP A 185 -5.97 14.45 -9.35
C TRP A 185 -6.97 14.40 -10.51
N GLN A 186 -7.95 15.31 -10.53
CA GLN A 186 -9.07 15.39 -11.46
C GLN A 186 -9.74 14.02 -11.68
N VAL A 187 -9.97 13.29 -10.59
CA VAL A 187 -10.60 11.97 -10.63
C VAL A 187 -11.96 12.05 -11.34
N LYS A 188 -12.13 11.27 -12.41
CA LYS A 188 -13.38 11.19 -13.18
C LYS A 188 -14.46 10.48 -12.37
N GLN A 189 -15.72 10.82 -12.63
CA GLN A 189 -16.89 10.22 -11.96
C GLN A 189 -16.78 10.26 -10.43
N MET A 190 -16.21 11.33 -9.88
CA MET A 190 -16.02 11.44 -8.43
C MET A 190 -17.39 11.45 -7.73
N ASP A 191 -17.56 10.56 -6.75
CA ASP A 191 -18.75 10.51 -5.89
C ASP A 191 -18.35 10.66 -4.42
N LYS A 192 -19.28 10.41 -3.51
CA LYS A 192 -19.05 10.53 -2.07
C LYS A 192 -18.04 9.51 -1.49
N TYR A 193 -17.76 8.41 -2.18
CA TYR A 193 -16.79 7.40 -1.73
C TYR A 193 -15.39 7.61 -2.30
N SER A 194 -15.26 8.35 -3.41
CA SER A 194 -13.95 8.63 -4.02
C SER A 194 -12.94 9.25 -3.05
N PRO A 195 -13.29 10.22 -2.18
CA PRO A 195 -12.37 10.78 -1.20
C PRO A 195 -11.90 9.74 -0.17
N ALA A 196 -12.79 8.82 0.22
CA ALA A 196 -12.48 7.75 1.16
C ALA A 196 -11.44 6.78 0.57
N LEU A 197 -11.62 6.41 -0.70
CA LEU A 197 -10.66 5.59 -1.43
C LEU A 197 -9.36 6.35 -1.67
N GLY A 198 -9.45 7.65 -2.00
CA GLY A 198 -8.30 8.54 -2.16
C GLY A 198 -7.43 8.61 -0.91
N LEU A 199 -8.04 8.70 0.27
CA LEU A 199 -7.33 8.60 1.56
C LEU A 199 -6.52 7.32 1.65
N ILE A 200 -7.14 6.16 1.39
CA ILE A 200 -6.45 4.86 1.51
C ILE A 200 -5.34 4.72 0.45
N VAL A 201 -5.55 5.18 -0.79
CA VAL A 201 -4.49 5.26 -1.81
C VAL A 201 -3.33 6.11 -1.30
N GLY A 202 -3.62 7.34 -0.84
CA GLY A 202 -2.64 8.29 -0.37
C GLY A 202 -1.78 7.69 0.74
N MET A 203 -2.41 7.05 1.73
CA MET A 203 -1.71 6.38 2.82
C MET A 203 -0.79 5.26 2.32
N ASN A 204 -1.28 4.37 1.46
CA ASN A 204 -0.48 3.24 0.94
C ASN A 204 0.72 3.72 0.12
N ILE A 205 0.52 4.67 -0.79
CA ILE A 205 1.60 5.19 -1.65
C ILE A 205 2.60 6.01 -0.82
N PHE A 206 2.13 6.78 0.16
CA PHE A 206 3.00 7.51 1.08
C PHE A 206 3.92 6.55 1.83
N CYS A 207 3.36 5.48 2.42
CA CYS A 207 4.15 4.47 3.12
C CYS A 207 5.22 3.88 2.20
N LEU A 208 4.82 3.41 1.02
CA LEU A 208 5.75 2.80 0.07
C LEU A 208 6.88 3.76 -0.33
N SER A 209 6.56 5.04 -0.50
CA SER A 209 7.56 6.07 -0.78
C SER A 209 8.52 6.31 0.40
N GLY A 210 8.03 6.26 1.64
CA GLY A 210 8.87 6.32 2.83
C GLY A 210 9.84 5.14 2.93
N PHE A 211 9.39 3.94 2.56
CA PHE A 211 10.23 2.75 2.49
C PHE A 211 11.32 2.89 1.42
N HIS A 212 10.95 3.33 0.22
CA HIS A 212 11.91 3.57 -0.87
C HIS A 212 12.92 4.65 -0.55
N ALA A 213 12.48 5.72 0.12
CA ALA A 213 13.37 6.72 0.67
C ALA A 213 14.39 6.05 1.62
N ALA A 214 13.93 5.39 2.69
CA ALA A 214 14.82 4.77 3.67
C ALA A 214 15.87 3.84 3.02
N LEU A 215 15.44 2.97 2.10
CA LEU A 215 16.35 2.11 1.33
C LEU A 215 17.39 2.91 0.53
N ALA A 216 16.97 4.00 -0.13
CA ALA A 216 17.87 4.84 -0.91
C ALA A 216 18.88 5.64 -0.06
N TRP A 217 18.56 5.86 1.23
CA TRP A 217 19.49 6.41 2.22
C TRP A 217 20.39 5.35 2.88
N GLY A 218 20.34 4.09 2.41
CA GLY A 218 21.21 3.02 2.88
C GLY A 218 20.73 2.36 4.18
N VAL A 219 19.49 2.60 4.59
CA VAL A 219 18.88 1.87 5.71
C VAL A 219 18.70 0.41 5.31
N SER A 220 18.99 -0.52 6.23
CA SER A 220 18.80 -1.95 5.98
C SER A 220 17.35 -2.24 5.56
N PRO A 221 17.08 -3.22 4.68
CA PRO A 221 15.72 -3.54 4.27
C PRO A 221 14.77 -3.84 5.44
N LEU A 222 15.29 -4.51 6.48
CA LEU A 222 14.56 -4.86 7.68
C LEU A 222 14.14 -3.60 8.45
N ASP A 223 15.09 -2.73 8.76
CA ASP A 223 14.84 -1.48 9.49
C ASP A 223 13.98 -0.51 8.68
N ALA A 224 14.24 -0.40 7.38
CA ALA A 224 13.46 0.45 6.47
C ALA A 224 11.99 0.03 6.46
N PHE A 225 11.73 -1.28 6.43
CA PHE A 225 10.38 -1.82 6.55
C PHE A 225 9.77 -1.50 7.91
N GLY A 226 10.49 -1.79 9.00
CA GLY A 226 10.06 -1.50 10.37
C GLY A 226 9.69 -0.04 10.60
N TYR A 227 10.58 0.90 10.22
CA TYR A 227 10.35 2.34 10.37
C TYR A 227 9.15 2.83 9.57
N THR A 228 9.03 2.39 8.32
CA THR A 228 7.91 2.79 7.45
C THR A 228 6.58 2.36 8.07
N VAL A 229 6.53 1.14 8.59
CA VAL A 229 5.30 0.59 9.13
C VAL A 229 4.98 1.19 10.50
N ALA A 230 5.98 1.38 11.37
CA ALA A 230 5.81 2.00 12.69
C ALA A 230 5.35 3.46 12.60
N LEU A 231 6.05 4.28 11.80
CA LEU A 231 5.72 5.69 11.63
C LEU A 231 4.37 5.86 10.95
N PHE A 232 4.08 5.12 9.87
CA PHE A 232 2.87 5.40 9.10
C PHE A 232 1.64 4.64 9.56
N TRP A 233 1.70 3.33 9.72
CA TRP A 233 0.53 2.58 10.18
C TRP A 233 0.31 2.76 11.69
N GLY A 234 1.39 2.67 12.46
CA GLY A 234 1.37 2.79 13.91
C GLY A 234 0.97 4.17 14.41
N VAL A 235 1.49 5.26 13.84
CA VAL A 235 1.21 6.63 14.28
C VAL A 235 0.17 7.33 13.40
N PHE A 236 0.34 7.38 12.08
CA PHE A 236 -0.56 8.13 11.20
C PHE A 236 -1.91 7.45 10.95
N CYS A 237 -1.94 6.15 10.62
CA CYS A 237 -3.19 5.43 10.36
C CYS A 237 -4.00 5.23 11.63
N ASN A 238 -3.38 4.81 12.74
CA ASN A 238 -4.06 4.75 14.03
C ASN A 238 -4.59 6.12 14.43
N ALA A 239 -3.80 7.20 14.31
CA ALA A 239 -4.29 8.51 14.71
C ALA A 239 -5.47 8.97 13.84
N LYS A 240 -5.42 8.79 12.52
CA LYS A 240 -6.54 9.11 11.61
C LYS A 240 -7.78 8.23 11.85
N VAL A 241 -7.62 6.93 12.11
CA VAL A 241 -8.75 6.01 12.31
C VAL A 241 -9.38 6.17 13.71
N TYR A 242 -8.58 6.36 14.76
CA TYR A 242 -9.05 6.46 16.15
C TYR A 242 -9.37 7.91 16.58
N PHE A 243 -8.55 8.91 16.26
CA PHE A 243 -8.80 10.29 16.70
C PHE A 243 -9.66 11.10 15.71
N PHE A 244 -9.64 10.77 14.41
CA PHE A 244 -10.49 11.41 13.40
C PHE A 244 -11.71 10.55 13.01
N THR A 245 -12.33 9.89 14.00
CA THR A 245 -13.52 9.03 13.84
C THR A 245 -14.72 9.70 13.18
N LYS A 246 -14.80 11.04 13.22
CA LYS A 246 -15.81 11.83 12.50
C LYS A 246 -15.57 11.83 10.99
N GLU A 247 -14.32 11.97 10.55
CA GLU A 247 -13.95 12.00 9.14
C GLU A 247 -14.18 10.63 8.48
N THR A 248 -13.78 9.54 9.13
CA THR A 248 -14.06 8.17 8.63
C THR A 248 -15.56 7.85 8.55
N LYS A 249 -16.38 8.42 9.45
CA LYS A 249 -17.84 8.31 9.40
C LYS A 249 -18.44 9.15 8.26
N VAL A 250 -17.94 10.37 8.04
CA VAL A 250 -18.34 11.24 6.91
C VAL A 250 -17.99 10.58 5.56
N LEU A 251 -16.93 9.80 5.52
CA LEU A 251 -16.43 9.08 4.35
C LEU A 251 -17.09 7.72 4.11
N ASP A 252 -18.10 7.33 4.90
CA ASP A 252 -18.82 6.04 4.79
C ASP A 252 -17.92 4.79 4.84
N LEU A 253 -16.78 4.86 5.54
CA LEU A 253 -15.81 3.75 5.63
C LEU A 253 -16.13 2.77 6.76
N LYS A 254 -16.09 1.47 6.45
CA LYS A 254 -16.06 0.42 7.48
C LYS A 254 -14.73 0.46 8.24
N LYS A 255 -14.83 0.72 9.54
CA LYS A 255 -13.64 0.83 10.42
C LYS A 255 -12.96 -0.50 10.68
N GLY A 256 -13.73 -1.59 10.79
CA GLY A 256 -13.20 -2.92 11.15
C GLY A 256 -12.01 -3.38 10.29
N PRO A 257 -12.16 -3.44 8.95
CA PRO A 257 -11.05 -3.81 8.06
C PRO A 257 -9.84 -2.86 8.17
N LEU A 258 -10.06 -1.55 8.29
CA LEU A 258 -8.98 -0.57 8.46
C LEU A 258 -8.22 -0.80 9.77
N LEU A 259 -8.93 -1.08 10.86
CA LEU A 259 -8.37 -1.39 12.17
C LEU A 259 -7.58 -2.70 12.14
N PHE A 260 -8.10 -3.74 11.49
CA PHE A 260 -7.40 -5.02 11.34
C PHE A 260 -6.04 -4.82 10.66
N TRP A 261 -6.02 -4.15 9.50
CA TRP A 261 -4.77 -3.88 8.80
C TRP A 261 -3.84 -3.04 9.65
N THR A 262 -4.34 -1.96 10.27
CA THR A 262 -3.53 -1.09 11.12
C THR A 262 -2.88 -1.86 12.28
N ALA A 263 -3.63 -2.73 12.96
CA ALA A 263 -3.11 -3.56 14.03
C ALA A 263 -2.05 -4.54 13.51
N LEU A 264 -2.34 -5.25 12.42
CA LEU A 264 -1.42 -6.21 11.83
C LEU A 264 -0.08 -5.56 11.44
N TRP A 265 -0.14 -4.44 10.70
CA TRP A 265 1.04 -3.66 10.33
C TRP A 265 1.82 -3.21 11.58
N THR A 266 1.14 -2.65 12.59
CA THR A 266 1.79 -2.21 13.84
C THR A 266 2.51 -3.35 14.56
N CYS A 267 1.89 -4.55 14.61
CA CYS A 267 2.51 -5.71 15.25
C CYS A 267 3.73 -6.21 14.49
N VAL A 268 3.70 -6.24 13.15
CA VAL A 268 4.88 -6.59 12.36
C VAL A 268 6.00 -5.58 12.58
N ALA A 269 5.69 -4.28 12.63
CA ALA A 269 6.68 -3.26 12.94
C ALA A 269 7.28 -3.43 14.34
N ALA A 270 6.46 -3.73 15.35
CA ALA A 270 6.93 -3.99 16.70
C ALA A 270 7.88 -5.19 16.75
N VAL A 271 7.55 -6.29 16.07
CA VAL A 271 8.47 -7.44 15.94
C VAL A 271 9.77 -7.02 15.28
N VAL A 272 9.71 -6.30 14.15
CA VAL A 272 10.90 -5.92 13.39
C VAL A 272 11.81 -4.95 14.15
N LEU A 273 11.26 -3.98 14.88
CA LEU A 273 12.03 -2.92 15.53
C LEU A 273 12.44 -3.21 16.97
N LEU A 274 11.82 -4.20 17.62
CA LEU A 274 12.08 -4.53 19.03
C LEU A 274 12.80 -5.88 19.23
N SER A 275 13.06 -6.61 18.14
CA SER A 275 13.89 -7.84 18.15
C SER A 275 15.35 -7.50 17.94
#